data_AF-A0A1I6QT26-F1
#
_entry.id   AF-A0A1I6QT26-F1
#
_cell.length_a   1.000
_cell.length_b   1.000
_cell.length_c   1.000
_cell.angle_alpha   90.00
_cell.angle_beta   90.00
_cell.angle_gamma   90.00
#
_symmetry.space_group_name_H-M   'P 1'
#
loop_
_entity.id
_entity.type
_entity.pdbx_description
1 polymer ?
#
loop_
_entity_poly.entity_id
_entity_poly.type
_entity_poly.pdbx_seq_one_letter_code
_entity_poly.pdbx_strand_id
1 'polypeptide(L)'
;MKKIEKKDIDQKVFDLYDAYAHNKMDRKEFIEKLSLYAVGGLTISSLLSFVLPNYENTIQVAAESQELHTETIEYESPKGGGKIKAQLSRPKGATGKLPGIVVVHENRGLNPHIADVARRGALAGFITIAPDALSPLGGYPGNDDDGRAMQRKRDRNEMLEDFIAAFEYLRNHKECTGHVGVVGFCFGGWISNMMAVKLKDLKAAVPFYGSQPPLELVPDINAPLLLHYAELDERVNAGWPAYEKALNQYDKEYIAYIYQNTNHGFHNDSTPRYDEAAAKLAWSRTIEFFKEELA
;
A
#
# COMPACT_ATOMS: atom_id res chain seq x y z
N MET A 1 24.68 -13.82 -19.21
CA MET A 1 23.35 -13.70 -19.83
C MET A 1 22.94 -12.22 -19.81
N LYS A 2 22.28 -11.74 -20.86
CA LYS A 2 21.74 -10.36 -20.90
C LYS A 2 20.71 -10.19 -19.78
N LYS A 3 20.76 -9.08 -19.04
CA LYS A 3 19.77 -8.75 -18.01
C LYS A 3 18.43 -8.48 -18.71
N ILE A 4 17.36 -9.12 -18.24
CA ILE A 4 15.99 -8.89 -18.74
C ILE A 4 15.53 -7.51 -18.26
N GLU A 5 15.03 -6.68 -19.17
CA GLU A 5 14.43 -5.38 -18.86
C GLU A 5 12.91 -5.39 -19.07
N LYS A 6 12.19 -4.46 -18.43
CA LYS A 6 10.73 -4.32 -18.56
C LYS A 6 10.26 -4.24 -20.02
N LYS A 7 11.02 -3.54 -20.88
CA LYS A 7 10.74 -3.40 -22.31
C LYS A 7 10.89 -4.69 -23.13
N ASP A 8 11.60 -5.68 -22.58
CA ASP A 8 11.81 -6.97 -23.24
C ASP A 8 10.66 -7.96 -22.92
N ILE A 9 9.71 -7.56 -22.06
CA ILE A 9 8.63 -8.42 -21.53
C ILE A 9 7.28 -7.94 -22.06
N ASP A 10 6.49 -8.89 -22.60
CA ASP A 10 5.12 -8.64 -23.06
C ASP A 10 4.22 -8.19 -21.89
N GLN A 11 3.35 -7.19 -22.13
CA GLN A 11 2.40 -6.69 -21.13
C GLN A 11 1.58 -7.81 -20.48
N LYS A 12 1.22 -8.85 -21.24
CA LYS A 12 0.46 -10.00 -20.72
C LYS A 12 1.18 -10.77 -19.62
N VAL A 13 2.51 -10.71 -19.55
CA VAL A 13 3.26 -11.31 -18.43
C VAL A 13 2.98 -10.58 -17.12
N PHE A 14 2.84 -9.26 -17.17
CA PHE A 14 2.45 -8.46 -16.01
C PHE A 14 0.99 -8.72 -15.62
N ASP A 15 0.10 -8.88 -16.60
CA ASP A 15 -1.30 -9.24 -16.36
C ASP A 15 -1.44 -10.63 -15.71
N LEU A 16 -0.64 -11.60 -16.17
CA LEU A 16 -0.57 -12.94 -15.57
C LEU A 16 -0.07 -12.88 -14.14
N TYR A 17 0.98 -12.09 -13.88
CA TYR A 17 1.47 -11.90 -12.53
C TYR A 17 0.43 -11.20 -11.65
N ASP A 18 -0.27 -10.17 -12.15
CA ASP A 18 -1.32 -9.48 -11.41
C ASP A 18 -2.44 -10.45 -11.01
N ALA A 19 -2.91 -11.25 -11.97
CA ALA A 19 -3.92 -12.29 -11.72
C ALA A 19 -3.44 -13.30 -10.66
N TYR A 20 -2.18 -13.74 -10.73
CA TYR A 20 -1.58 -14.63 -9.74
C TYR A 20 -1.47 -13.97 -8.35
N ALA A 21 -0.93 -12.75 -8.28
CA ALA A 21 -0.78 -11.98 -7.05
C ALA A 21 -2.13 -11.63 -6.40
N HIS A 22 -3.20 -11.56 -7.19
CA HIS A 22 -4.57 -11.36 -6.74
C HIS A 22 -5.38 -12.67 -6.61
N ASN A 23 -4.73 -13.83 -6.66
CA ASN A 23 -5.32 -15.16 -6.44
C ASN A 23 -6.46 -15.52 -7.40
N LYS A 24 -6.41 -14.98 -8.63
CA LYS A 24 -7.31 -15.35 -9.74
C LYS A 24 -6.86 -16.61 -10.46
N MET A 25 -5.65 -17.09 -10.17
CA MET A 25 -5.08 -18.36 -10.63
C MET A 25 -4.13 -18.91 -9.57
N ASP A 26 -3.94 -20.23 -9.57
CA ASP A 26 -2.95 -20.88 -8.71
C ASP A 26 -1.54 -20.81 -9.31
N ARG A 27 -0.53 -21.24 -8.52
CA ARG A 27 0.87 -21.20 -8.96
C ARG A 27 1.15 -22.11 -10.16
N LYS A 28 0.46 -23.25 -10.26
CA LYS A 28 0.65 -24.20 -11.36
C LYS A 28 0.10 -23.59 -12.65
N GLU A 29 -1.12 -23.09 -12.61
CA GLU A 29 -1.77 -22.40 -13.73
C GLU A 29 -0.96 -21.18 -14.17
N PHE A 30 -0.45 -20.39 -13.22
CA PHE A 30 0.42 -19.26 -13.51
C PHE A 30 1.67 -19.67 -14.27
N ILE A 31 2.39 -20.70 -13.80
CA ILE A 31 3.60 -21.21 -14.48
C ILE A 31 3.28 -21.76 -15.86
N GLU A 32 2.19 -22.51 -16.00
CA GLU A 32 1.73 -23.05 -17.29
C GLU A 32 1.45 -21.92 -18.29
N LYS A 33 0.73 -20.87 -17.89
CA LYS A 33 0.45 -19.72 -18.76
C LYS A 33 1.70 -18.88 -19.05
N LEU A 34 2.58 -18.72 -18.06
CA LEU A 34 3.85 -18.00 -18.22
C LEU A 34 4.78 -18.70 -19.22
N SER A 35 4.71 -20.03 -19.32
CA SER A 35 5.53 -20.82 -20.25
C SER A 35 5.32 -20.44 -21.72
N LEU A 36 4.14 -19.93 -22.07
CA LEU A 36 3.83 -19.46 -23.42
C LEU A 36 4.67 -18.24 -23.84
N TYR A 37 5.26 -17.54 -22.87
CA TYR A 37 6.12 -16.37 -23.07
C TYR A 37 7.61 -16.68 -22.97
N ALA A 38 7.99 -17.95 -22.71
CA ALA A 38 9.38 -18.40 -22.69
C ALA A 38 9.93 -18.61 -24.11
N VAL A 39 9.95 -17.54 -24.90
CA VAL A 39 10.39 -17.51 -26.30
C VAL A 39 11.63 -16.61 -26.44
N GLY A 40 12.34 -16.72 -27.58
CA GLY A 40 13.42 -15.76 -27.90
C GLY A 40 14.62 -15.76 -26.95
N GLY A 41 14.90 -16.89 -26.27
CA GLY A 41 16.00 -17.01 -25.31
C GLY A 41 15.60 -16.73 -23.84
N LEU A 42 14.33 -16.39 -23.59
CA LEU A 42 13.77 -16.34 -22.24
C LEU A 42 13.40 -17.75 -21.75
N THR A 43 13.72 -18.05 -20.50
CA THR A 43 13.29 -19.28 -19.82
C THR A 43 12.18 -18.97 -18.81
N ILE A 44 11.37 -19.98 -18.46
CA ILE A 44 10.36 -19.86 -17.40
C ILE A 44 11.00 -19.36 -16.11
N SER A 45 12.15 -19.92 -15.72
CA SER A 45 12.88 -19.48 -14.52
C SER A 45 13.29 -18.01 -14.61
N SER A 46 13.76 -17.55 -15.77
CA SER A 46 14.15 -16.14 -15.95
C SER A 46 12.94 -15.20 -15.89
N LEU A 47 11.78 -15.60 -16.41
CA LEU A 47 10.54 -14.85 -16.31
C LEU A 47 10.00 -14.83 -14.87
N LEU A 48 10.02 -15.97 -14.18
CA LEU A 48 9.64 -16.07 -12.76
C LEU A 48 10.51 -15.19 -11.87
N SER A 49 11.84 -15.30 -12.02
CA SER A 49 12.79 -14.46 -11.29
C SER A 49 12.63 -12.98 -11.60
N PHE A 50 12.20 -12.64 -12.82
CA PHE A 50 11.89 -11.27 -13.16
C PHE A 50 10.66 -10.81 -12.38
N VAL A 51 9.50 -11.44 -12.54
CA VAL A 51 8.20 -10.97 -12.00
C VAL A 51 8.04 -11.06 -10.48
N LEU A 52 8.79 -11.94 -9.80
CA LEU A 52 8.76 -12.08 -8.34
C LEU A 52 9.47 -10.92 -7.62
N PRO A 53 9.07 -10.61 -6.38
CA PRO A 53 9.65 -9.49 -5.63
C PRO A 53 11.13 -9.70 -5.30
N ASN A 54 11.94 -8.65 -5.45
CA ASN A 54 13.33 -8.56 -5.02
C ASN A 54 13.46 -7.53 -3.89
N TYR A 55 13.39 -7.98 -2.64
CA TYR A 55 13.48 -7.10 -1.47
C TYR A 55 14.90 -6.70 -1.08
N GLU A 56 15.93 -7.36 -1.58
CA GLU A 56 17.31 -7.10 -1.13
C GLU A 56 17.90 -5.85 -1.80
N ASN A 57 17.53 -5.59 -3.05
CA ASN A 57 18.21 -4.60 -3.90
C ASN A 57 17.37 -3.38 -4.27
N THR A 58 16.15 -3.28 -3.74
CA THR A 58 15.15 -2.29 -4.17
C THR A 58 14.72 -1.32 -3.06
N ILE A 59 15.07 -1.65 -1.82
CA ILE A 59 14.81 -0.83 -0.64
C ILE A 59 15.58 0.49 -0.76
N GLN A 60 14.87 1.59 -0.60
CA GLN A 60 15.39 2.96 -0.72
C GLN A 60 15.90 3.49 0.61
N VAL A 61 15.22 3.17 1.72
CA VAL A 61 15.63 3.55 3.07
C VAL A 61 15.91 2.28 3.87
N ALA A 62 17.16 2.09 4.28
CA ALA A 62 17.59 0.95 5.07
C ALA A 62 16.90 0.90 6.45
N ALA A 63 16.72 -0.30 7.00
CA ALA A 63 16.08 -0.49 8.31
C ALA A 63 16.90 0.14 9.45
N GLU A 64 18.22 0.17 9.28
CA GLU A 64 19.22 0.72 10.18
C GLU A 64 19.61 2.19 9.89
N SER A 65 18.76 2.91 9.14
CA SER A 65 18.99 4.32 8.82
C SER A 65 19.32 5.13 10.07
N GLN A 66 20.45 5.84 10.03
CA GLN A 66 20.90 6.64 11.18
C GLN A 66 20.08 7.92 11.38
N GLU A 67 19.27 8.30 10.38
CA GLU A 67 18.40 9.47 10.41
C GLU A 67 17.07 9.21 11.14
N LEU A 68 16.69 7.94 11.31
CA LEU A 68 15.39 7.53 11.85
C LEU A 68 15.49 6.80 13.18
N HIS A 69 14.54 7.07 14.08
CA HIS A 69 14.20 6.16 15.16
C HIS A 69 13.09 5.25 14.64
N THR A 70 13.42 3.98 14.40
CA THR A 70 12.48 2.95 13.96
C THR A 70 12.46 1.83 14.98
N GLU A 71 11.27 1.47 15.44
CA GLU A 71 11.06 0.41 16.42
C GLU A 71 9.81 -0.42 16.08
N THR A 72 9.76 -1.64 16.60
CA THR A 72 8.54 -2.45 16.58
C THR A 72 7.78 -2.21 17.88
N ILE A 73 6.53 -1.75 17.75
CA ILE A 73 5.60 -1.58 18.85
C ILE A 73 4.47 -2.61 18.78
N GLU A 74 3.70 -2.71 19.87
CA GLU A 74 2.45 -3.44 19.92
C GLU A 74 1.32 -2.51 20.40
N TYR A 75 0.14 -2.65 19.81
CA TYR A 75 -1.08 -1.97 20.26
C TYR A 75 -2.27 -2.94 20.24
N GLU A 76 -3.30 -2.60 21.02
CA GLU A 76 -4.51 -3.41 21.14
C GLU A 76 -5.57 -3.00 20.11
N SER A 77 -6.11 -4.00 19.40
CA SER A 77 -7.21 -3.92 18.44
C SER A 77 -8.30 -4.93 18.86
N PRO A 78 -9.11 -4.61 19.88
CA PRO A 78 -10.09 -5.55 20.44
C PRO A 78 -11.23 -5.91 19.49
N LYS A 79 -11.45 -5.10 18.45
CA LYS A 79 -12.45 -5.35 17.40
C LYS A 79 -11.86 -6.02 16.14
N GLY A 80 -10.54 -6.17 16.10
CA GLY A 80 -9.83 -6.84 15.02
C GLY A 80 -9.07 -8.06 15.55
N GLY A 81 -7.78 -8.13 15.24
CA GLY A 81 -6.89 -9.25 15.54
C GLY A 81 -6.39 -9.35 16.99
N GLY A 82 -6.90 -8.52 17.91
CA GLY A 82 -6.38 -8.43 19.27
C GLY A 82 -5.07 -7.65 19.28
N LYS A 83 -3.94 -8.30 19.60
CA LYS A 83 -2.66 -7.61 19.70
C LYS A 83 -1.95 -7.51 18.36
N ILE A 84 -1.71 -6.29 17.88
CA ILE A 84 -1.11 -6.03 16.57
C ILE A 84 0.29 -5.43 16.74
N LYS A 85 1.26 -6.00 16.03
CA LYS A 85 2.60 -5.43 15.89
C LYS A 85 2.59 -4.37 14.79
N ALA A 86 3.36 -3.32 14.98
CA ALA A 86 3.58 -2.30 13.96
C ALA A 86 5.01 -1.80 13.97
N GLN A 87 5.51 -1.39 12.82
CA GLN A 87 6.69 -0.55 12.74
C GLN A 87 6.29 0.90 13.01
N LEU A 88 6.89 1.52 14.02
CA LEU A 88 6.80 2.95 14.28
C LEU A 88 8.12 3.60 13.82
N SER A 89 8.05 4.62 12.97
CA SER A 89 9.24 5.34 12.49
C SER A 89 9.07 6.85 12.61
N ARG A 90 10.13 7.55 13.03
CA ARG A 90 10.18 9.02 13.08
C ARG A 90 11.61 9.54 12.85
N PRO A 91 11.79 10.79 12.38
CA PRO A 91 13.10 11.44 12.37
C PRO A 91 13.74 11.52 13.76
N LYS A 92 15.04 11.17 13.87
CA LYS A 92 15.79 11.36 15.13
C LYS A 92 15.95 12.84 15.49
N GLY A 93 16.07 13.71 14.49
CA GLY A 93 16.29 15.15 14.67
C GLY A 93 15.03 15.98 14.94
N ALA A 94 13.84 15.37 15.06
CA ALA A 94 12.61 16.11 15.32
C ALA A 94 12.60 16.74 16.72
N THR A 95 12.41 18.06 16.79
CA THR A 95 12.41 18.83 18.05
C THR A 95 11.00 19.11 18.60
N GLY A 96 9.97 18.49 18.04
CA GLY A 96 8.57 18.71 18.40
C GLY A 96 7.65 17.57 17.95
N LYS A 97 6.35 17.75 18.18
CA LYS A 97 5.32 16.81 17.71
C LYS A 97 5.22 16.87 16.18
N LEU A 98 5.05 15.72 15.55
CA LEU A 98 4.92 15.59 14.10
C LEU A 98 3.49 15.15 13.73
N PRO A 99 2.97 15.56 12.56
CA PRO A 99 1.79 14.91 12.01
C PRO A 99 2.05 13.42 11.76
N GLY A 100 1.00 12.61 11.88
CA GLY A 100 1.07 11.16 11.79
C GLY A 100 0.59 10.60 10.45
N ILE A 101 1.17 9.49 10.00
CA ILE A 101 0.67 8.72 8.86
C ILE A 101 0.52 7.25 9.24
N VAL A 102 -0.68 6.69 9.05
CA VAL A 102 -0.89 5.24 9.02
C VAL A 102 -0.54 4.72 7.62
N VAL A 103 0.42 3.80 7.52
CA VAL A 103 0.88 3.21 6.27
C VAL A 103 0.35 1.79 6.17
N VAL A 104 -0.55 1.56 5.22
CA VAL A 104 -1.25 0.28 5.09
C VAL A 104 -0.65 -0.57 3.98
N HIS A 105 -0.27 -1.80 4.33
CA HIS A 105 0.35 -2.74 3.41
C HIS A 105 -0.58 -3.28 2.33
N GLU A 106 -0.01 -4.03 1.39
CA GLU A 106 -0.75 -4.74 0.33
C GLU A 106 -1.42 -6.02 0.86
N ASN A 107 -1.71 -7.00 0.01
CA ASN A 107 -2.42 -8.22 0.36
C ASN A 107 -1.55 -9.33 0.99
N ARG A 108 -0.41 -8.98 1.60
CA ARG A 108 0.61 -9.93 2.07
C ARG A 108 1.36 -9.50 3.33
N GLY A 109 0.72 -8.75 4.21
CA GLY A 109 1.31 -8.31 5.49
C GLY A 109 2.39 -7.24 5.35
N LEU A 110 3.03 -6.91 6.48
CA LEU A 110 4.10 -5.91 6.56
C LEU A 110 5.43 -6.46 6.02
N ASN A 111 5.55 -6.49 4.69
CA ASN A 111 6.77 -6.88 3.99
C ASN A 111 7.84 -5.75 3.99
N PRO A 112 9.08 -6.03 3.54
CA PRO A 112 10.15 -5.04 3.53
C PRO A 112 9.86 -3.77 2.70
N HIS A 113 9.11 -3.89 1.60
CA HIS A 113 8.73 -2.73 0.77
C HIS A 113 7.85 -1.74 1.56
N ILE A 114 6.80 -2.22 2.23
CA ILE A 114 5.92 -1.32 3.01
C ILE A 114 6.66 -0.76 4.23
N ALA A 115 7.52 -1.57 4.85
CA ALA A 115 8.36 -1.09 5.94
C ALA A 115 9.30 0.05 5.51
N ASP A 116 9.80 -0.01 4.28
CA ASP A 116 10.56 1.06 3.64
C ASP A 116 9.69 2.30 3.35
N VAL A 117 8.50 2.13 2.78
CA VAL A 117 7.57 3.26 2.56
C VAL A 117 7.26 4.00 3.87
N ALA A 118 7.10 3.29 4.99
CA ALA A 118 6.96 3.92 6.30
C ALA A 118 8.20 4.77 6.66
N ARG A 119 9.41 4.27 6.43
CA ARG A 119 10.65 5.04 6.63
C ARG A 119 10.75 6.24 5.68
N ARG A 120 10.31 6.12 4.41
CA ARG A 120 10.23 7.25 3.47
C ARG A 120 9.29 8.34 3.98
N GLY A 121 8.13 7.96 4.52
CA GLY A 121 7.20 8.89 5.16
C GLY A 121 7.83 9.56 6.39
N ALA A 122 8.56 8.79 7.20
CA ALA A 122 9.27 9.36 8.35
C ALA A 122 10.32 10.40 7.92
N LEU A 123 11.16 10.10 6.92
CA LEU A 123 12.14 11.05 6.37
C LEU A 123 11.48 12.30 5.77
N ALA A 124 10.23 12.22 5.33
CA ALA A 124 9.48 13.36 4.82
C ALA A 124 8.92 14.30 5.92
N GLY A 125 9.16 13.98 7.20
CA GLY A 125 8.80 14.83 8.35
C GLY A 125 7.60 14.35 9.15
N PHE A 126 7.19 13.08 9.01
CA PHE A 126 6.04 12.51 9.71
C PHE A 126 6.45 11.49 10.77
N ILE A 127 5.56 11.22 11.74
CA ILE A 127 5.63 9.98 12.52
C ILE A 127 4.75 8.94 11.82
N THR A 128 5.33 7.81 11.43
CA THR A 128 4.59 6.78 10.67
C THR A 128 4.36 5.54 11.51
N ILE A 129 3.15 4.97 11.45
CA ILE A 129 2.85 3.63 11.96
C ILE A 129 2.48 2.72 10.78
N ALA A 130 3.15 1.58 10.65
CA ALA A 130 2.84 0.56 9.66
C ALA A 130 2.49 -0.76 10.37
N PRO A 131 1.19 -1.03 10.60
CA PRO A 131 0.76 -2.26 11.24
C PRO A 131 0.96 -3.49 10.37
N ASP A 132 1.22 -4.64 11.00
CA ASP A 132 1.21 -5.94 10.35
C ASP A 132 -0.10 -6.67 10.64
N ALA A 133 -1.02 -6.68 9.67
CA ALA A 133 -2.28 -7.41 9.79
C ALA A 133 -2.10 -8.93 9.83
N LEU A 134 -0.87 -9.45 9.71
CA LEU A 134 -0.57 -10.86 9.94
C LEU A 134 -0.13 -11.17 11.38
N SER A 135 -0.05 -10.17 12.27
CA SER A 135 0.37 -10.34 13.67
C SER A 135 -0.33 -11.50 14.39
N PRO A 136 -1.67 -11.68 14.28
CA PRO A 136 -2.36 -12.79 14.95
C PRO A 136 -2.03 -14.17 14.39
N LEU A 137 -1.40 -14.22 13.22
CA LEU A 137 -0.94 -15.44 12.56
C LEU A 137 0.59 -15.60 12.61
N GLY A 138 1.30 -14.77 13.39
CA GLY A 138 2.75 -14.82 13.56
C GLY A 138 3.54 -13.72 12.83
N GLY A 139 2.86 -12.85 12.08
CA GLY A 139 3.45 -11.77 11.28
C GLY A 139 3.83 -12.19 9.86
N TYR A 140 4.41 -11.26 9.09
CA TYR A 140 4.89 -11.54 7.74
C TYR A 140 5.87 -12.73 7.71
N PRO A 141 5.59 -13.80 6.93
CA PRO A 141 6.35 -15.06 7.00
C PRO A 141 7.67 -15.04 6.21
N GLY A 142 8.10 -13.87 5.73
CA GLY A 142 9.34 -13.71 4.95
C GLY A 142 9.16 -13.87 3.44
N ASN A 143 8.00 -14.33 2.96
CA ASN A 143 7.69 -14.39 1.53
C ASN A 143 6.23 -14.00 1.22
N ASP A 144 6.04 -13.47 0.01
CA ASP A 144 4.77 -12.92 -0.44
C ASP A 144 3.68 -13.98 -0.67
N ASP A 145 4.04 -15.19 -1.09
CA ASP A 145 3.07 -16.26 -1.39
C ASP A 145 2.37 -16.74 -0.10
N ASP A 146 3.15 -17.04 0.93
CA ASP A 146 2.64 -17.41 2.24
C ASP A 146 1.94 -16.23 2.92
N GLY A 147 2.47 -15.01 2.77
CA GLY A 147 1.83 -13.79 3.25
C GLY A 147 0.42 -13.62 2.66
N ARG A 148 0.26 -13.82 1.34
CA ARG A 148 -1.06 -13.81 0.69
C ARG A 148 -1.96 -14.94 1.21
N ALA A 149 -1.42 -16.14 1.38
CA ALA A 149 -2.18 -17.28 1.89
C ALA A 149 -2.65 -17.07 3.34
N MET A 150 -1.83 -16.44 4.18
CA MET A 150 -2.16 -16.08 5.56
C MET A 150 -3.20 -14.95 5.59
N GLN A 151 -3.02 -13.88 4.82
CA GLN A 151 -3.94 -12.75 4.84
C GLN A 151 -5.36 -13.13 4.39
N ARG A 152 -5.49 -14.08 3.45
CA ARG A 152 -6.81 -14.63 3.04
C ARG A 152 -7.58 -15.33 4.16
N LYS A 153 -6.91 -15.76 5.23
CA LYS A 153 -7.54 -16.39 6.40
C LYS A 153 -8.09 -15.37 7.39
N ARG A 154 -7.74 -14.09 7.24
CA ARG A 154 -8.23 -12.99 8.09
C ARG A 154 -9.50 -12.39 7.48
N ASP A 155 -10.43 -11.98 8.33
CA ASP A 155 -11.55 -11.17 7.89
C ASP A 155 -11.09 -9.75 7.50
N ARG A 156 -11.65 -9.23 6.41
CA ARG A 156 -11.23 -7.95 5.86
C ARG A 156 -11.64 -6.77 6.75
N ASN A 157 -12.79 -6.86 7.42
CA ASN A 157 -13.28 -5.81 8.30
C ASN A 157 -12.60 -5.87 9.67
N GLU A 158 -12.26 -7.06 10.18
CA GLU A 158 -11.37 -7.18 11.35
C GLU A 158 -10.01 -6.51 11.08
N MET A 159 -9.43 -6.71 9.89
CA MET A 159 -8.19 -6.02 9.51
C MET A 159 -8.41 -4.49 9.39
N LEU A 160 -9.57 -4.02 8.91
CA LEU A 160 -9.89 -2.59 8.93
C LEU A 160 -9.87 -2.03 10.36
N GLU A 161 -10.47 -2.74 11.33
CA GLU A 161 -10.44 -2.36 12.73
C GLU A 161 -9.00 -2.33 13.29
N ASP A 162 -8.10 -3.22 12.83
CA ASP A 162 -6.67 -3.18 13.17
C ASP A 162 -6.02 -1.84 12.77
N PHE A 163 -6.28 -1.34 11.57
CA PHE A 163 -5.73 -0.07 11.10
C PHE A 163 -6.44 1.15 11.72
N ILE A 164 -7.73 1.04 12.07
CA ILE A 164 -8.43 2.07 12.85
C ILE A 164 -7.83 2.18 14.26
N ALA A 165 -7.53 1.06 14.92
CA ALA A 165 -6.86 1.06 16.20
C ALA A 165 -5.42 1.64 16.11
N ALA A 166 -4.73 1.45 14.97
CA ALA A 166 -3.44 2.09 14.71
C ALA A 166 -3.57 3.63 14.61
N PHE A 167 -4.61 4.12 13.95
CA PHE A 167 -4.92 5.55 13.89
C PHE A 167 -5.16 6.11 15.31
N GLU A 168 -5.96 5.43 16.13
CA GLU A 168 -6.22 5.82 17.51
C GLU A 168 -4.97 5.80 18.39
N TYR A 169 -4.11 4.79 18.21
CA TYR A 169 -2.80 4.75 18.87
C TYR A 169 -1.94 5.94 18.46
N LEU A 170 -1.82 6.20 17.15
CA LEU A 170 -0.91 7.21 16.63
C LEU A 170 -1.37 8.62 16.95
N ARG A 171 -2.67 8.95 16.84
CA ARG A 171 -3.20 10.29 17.16
C ARG A 171 -2.97 10.65 18.64
N ASN A 172 -2.94 9.66 19.52
CA ASN A 172 -2.71 9.85 20.95
C ASN A 172 -1.22 9.69 21.34
N HIS A 173 -0.33 9.39 20.40
CA HIS A 173 1.09 9.24 20.67
C HIS A 173 1.70 10.58 21.11
N LYS A 174 2.57 10.56 22.14
CA LYS A 174 3.15 11.78 22.74
C LYS A 174 3.95 12.65 21.76
N GLU A 175 4.49 12.03 20.71
CA GLU A 175 5.26 12.69 19.65
C GLU A 175 4.41 13.01 18.40
N CYS A 176 3.11 12.74 18.43
CA CYS A 176 2.18 13.09 17.36
C CYS A 176 1.42 14.38 17.69
N THR A 177 1.14 15.21 16.69
CA THR A 177 0.30 16.41 16.84
C THR A 177 -1.16 16.06 17.13
N GLY A 178 -1.58 14.84 16.79
CA GLY A 178 -2.96 14.39 16.78
C GLY A 178 -3.60 14.47 15.38
N HIS A 179 -2.97 15.16 14.43
CA HIS A 179 -3.37 15.15 13.03
C HIS A 179 -2.78 13.91 12.35
N VAL A 180 -3.65 13.04 11.86
CA VAL A 180 -3.25 11.77 11.26
C VAL A 180 -3.95 11.56 9.92
N GLY A 181 -3.15 11.23 8.91
CA GLY A 181 -3.62 10.74 7.62
C GLY A 181 -3.36 9.25 7.44
N VAL A 182 -3.87 8.68 6.35
CA VAL A 182 -3.63 7.28 5.97
C VAL A 182 -3.24 7.19 4.51
N VAL A 183 -2.20 6.41 4.21
CA VAL A 183 -1.85 5.98 2.86
C VAL A 183 -1.89 4.47 2.78
N GLY A 184 -2.37 3.91 1.68
CA GLY A 184 -2.39 2.46 1.52
C GLY A 184 -2.39 2.00 0.08
N PHE A 185 -1.82 0.81 -0.14
CA PHE A 185 -1.54 0.28 -1.47
C PHE A 185 -2.32 -1.02 -1.72
N CYS A 186 -2.97 -1.15 -2.88
CA CYS A 186 -3.77 -2.34 -3.23
C CYS A 186 -4.88 -2.60 -2.18
N PHE A 187 -4.76 -3.66 -1.38
CA PHE A 187 -5.59 -3.90 -0.20
C PHE A 187 -5.62 -2.69 0.73
N GLY A 188 -4.47 -2.07 0.98
CA GLY A 188 -4.37 -0.87 1.80
C GLY A 188 -5.06 0.35 1.19
N GLY A 189 -5.21 0.42 -0.14
CA GLY A 189 -5.99 1.48 -0.77
C GLY A 189 -7.48 1.37 -0.45
N TRP A 190 -8.01 0.15 -0.34
CA TRP A 190 -9.37 -0.03 0.19
C TRP A 190 -9.47 0.31 1.68
N ILE A 191 -8.48 -0.07 2.49
CA ILE A 191 -8.44 0.31 3.92
C ILE A 191 -8.44 1.83 4.05
N SER A 192 -7.62 2.54 3.26
CA SER A 192 -7.56 4.01 3.23
C SER A 192 -8.93 4.64 2.91
N ASN A 193 -9.59 4.16 1.85
CA ASN A 193 -10.97 4.58 1.51
C ASN A 193 -11.96 4.33 2.65
N MET A 194 -11.92 3.13 3.25
CA MET A 194 -12.84 2.77 4.34
C MET A 194 -12.53 3.52 5.64
N MET A 195 -11.28 3.86 5.91
CA MET A 195 -10.92 4.73 7.03
C MET A 195 -11.49 6.14 6.83
N ALA A 196 -11.48 6.67 5.60
CA ALA A 196 -12.12 7.96 5.29
C ALA A 196 -13.64 7.96 5.54
N VAL A 197 -14.28 6.81 5.31
CA VAL A 197 -15.70 6.57 5.64
C VAL A 197 -15.92 6.47 7.16
N LYS A 198 -15.07 5.74 7.88
CA LYS A 198 -15.32 5.37 9.28
C LYS A 198 -14.83 6.39 10.31
N LEU A 199 -13.79 7.16 9.98
CA LEU A 199 -13.12 8.05 10.92
C LEU A 199 -13.45 9.51 10.61
N LYS A 200 -14.22 10.14 11.51
CA LYS A 200 -14.57 11.57 11.40
C LYS A 200 -13.37 12.50 11.62
N ASP A 201 -12.41 12.07 12.43
CA ASP A 201 -11.23 12.86 12.78
C ASP A 201 -10.03 12.60 11.86
N LEU A 202 -10.18 11.71 10.86
CA LEU A 202 -9.12 11.45 9.88
C LEU A 202 -8.92 12.69 9.01
N LYS A 203 -7.68 13.15 8.90
CA LYS A 203 -7.36 14.40 8.22
C LYS A 203 -7.13 14.25 6.72
N ALA A 204 -6.69 13.09 6.26
CA ALA A 204 -6.43 12.84 4.85
C ALA A 204 -6.39 11.34 4.56
N ALA A 205 -6.86 10.94 3.37
CA ALA A 205 -6.77 9.55 2.89
C ALA A 205 -6.19 9.46 1.48
N VAL A 206 -5.18 8.61 1.30
CA VAL A 206 -4.44 8.46 0.06
C VAL A 206 -4.46 6.99 -0.42
N PRO A 207 -5.52 6.58 -1.15
CA PRO A 207 -5.60 5.24 -1.72
C PRO A 207 -4.78 5.13 -3.02
N PHE A 208 -3.81 4.21 -3.03
CA PHE A 208 -3.09 3.77 -4.24
C PHE A 208 -3.71 2.50 -4.80
N TYR A 209 -4.23 2.59 -6.04
CA TYR A 209 -4.81 1.50 -6.84
C TYR A 209 -5.64 0.53 -5.98
N GLY A 210 -6.48 1.10 -5.12
CA GLY A 210 -7.33 0.37 -4.18
C GLY A 210 -8.79 0.40 -4.60
N SER A 211 -9.52 -0.65 -4.22
CA SER A 211 -10.98 -0.68 -4.44
C SER A 211 -11.68 0.45 -3.69
N GLN A 212 -12.70 1.00 -4.34
CA GLN A 212 -13.58 2.04 -3.83
C GLN A 212 -14.48 1.49 -2.70
N PRO A 213 -15.00 2.35 -1.80
CA PRO A 213 -16.01 1.91 -0.85
C PRO A 213 -17.33 1.60 -1.58
N PRO A 214 -18.25 0.83 -0.96
CA PRO A 214 -19.63 0.75 -1.42
C PRO A 214 -20.23 2.17 -1.61
N LEU A 215 -20.99 2.38 -2.68
CA LEU A 215 -21.46 3.71 -3.08
C LEU A 215 -22.38 4.35 -2.03
N GLU A 216 -23.14 3.53 -1.32
CA GLU A 216 -24.01 3.93 -0.21
C GLU A 216 -23.24 4.49 1.00
N LEU A 217 -21.93 4.23 1.10
CA LEU A 217 -21.06 4.74 2.16
C LEU A 217 -20.30 6.02 1.76
N VAL A 218 -20.38 6.45 0.50
CA VAL A 218 -19.72 7.67 0.03
C VAL A 218 -20.16 8.93 0.81
N PRO A 219 -21.46 9.10 1.18
CA PRO A 219 -21.88 10.24 2.00
C PRO A 219 -21.16 10.34 3.35
N ASP A 220 -20.66 9.23 3.89
CA ASP A 220 -20.01 9.17 5.19
C ASP A 220 -18.51 9.50 5.11
N ILE A 221 -17.94 9.76 3.93
CA ILE A 221 -16.54 10.18 3.78
C ILE A 221 -16.33 11.55 4.44
N ASN A 222 -15.38 11.63 5.38
CA ASN A 222 -15.09 12.83 6.17
C ASN A 222 -13.73 13.48 5.84
N ALA A 223 -12.81 12.73 5.24
CA ALA A 223 -11.45 13.18 4.95
C ALA A 223 -11.29 13.54 3.47
N PRO A 224 -10.53 14.60 3.13
CA PRO A 224 -10.03 14.85 1.79
C PRO A 224 -9.30 13.63 1.22
N LEU A 225 -9.52 13.34 -0.07
CA LEU A 225 -8.98 12.17 -0.75
C LEU A 225 -7.94 12.54 -1.81
N LEU A 226 -6.81 11.84 -1.84
CA LEU A 226 -5.87 11.85 -2.96
C LEU A 226 -5.77 10.44 -3.57
N LEU A 227 -6.40 10.23 -4.71
CA LEU A 227 -6.51 8.92 -5.35
C LEU A 227 -5.47 8.74 -6.46
N HIS A 228 -4.72 7.65 -6.41
CA HIS A 228 -3.75 7.29 -7.43
C HIS A 228 -4.16 6.00 -8.14
N TYR A 229 -4.43 6.07 -9.44
CA TYR A 229 -4.85 4.95 -10.28
C TYR A 229 -3.78 4.59 -11.33
N ALA A 230 -3.63 3.31 -11.62
CA ALA A 230 -2.78 2.85 -12.71
C ALA A 230 -3.64 2.68 -13.96
N GLU A 231 -3.22 3.21 -15.12
CA GLU A 231 -4.04 3.16 -16.34
C GLU A 231 -4.43 1.73 -16.74
N LEU A 232 -3.51 0.77 -16.62
CA LEU A 232 -3.71 -0.61 -17.04
C LEU A 232 -4.44 -1.48 -15.98
N ASP A 233 -4.81 -0.91 -14.83
CA ASP A 233 -5.57 -1.61 -13.79
C ASP A 233 -7.08 -1.58 -14.06
N GLU A 234 -7.51 -2.32 -15.09
CA GLU A 234 -8.91 -2.38 -15.50
C GLU A 234 -9.85 -2.78 -14.35
N ARG A 235 -9.39 -3.66 -13.46
CA ARG A 235 -10.19 -4.19 -12.35
C ARG A 235 -10.56 -3.11 -11.35
N VAL A 236 -9.61 -2.29 -10.93
CA VAL A 236 -9.89 -1.19 -9.98
C VAL A 236 -10.55 -0.02 -10.70
N ASN A 237 -10.13 0.28 -11.93
CA ASN A 237 -10.63 1.41 -12.70
C ASN A 237 -12.10 1.23 -13.12
N ALA A 238 -12.59 -0.01 -13.25
CA ALA A 238 -14.01 -0.28 -13.51
C ALA A 238 -14.96 0.36 -12.48
N GLY A 239 -14.52 0.51 -11.23
CA GLY A 239 -15.30 1.15 -10.16
C GLY A 239 -15.19 2.68 -10.12
N TRP A 240 -14.21 3.27 -10.82
CA TRP A 240 -13.91 4.70 -10.71
C TRP A 240 -15.05 5.61 -11.20
N PRO A 241 -15.68 5.40 -12.39
CA PRO A 241 -16.71 6.33 -12.88
C PRO A 241 -17.92 6.46 -11.95
N ALA A 242 -18.35 5.36 -11.32
CA ALA A 242 -19.45 5.38 -10.37
C ALA A 242 -19.07 6.06 -9.05
N TYR A 243 -17.83 5.86 -8.60
CA TYR A 243 -17.32 6.49 -7.39
C TYR A 243 -17.14 8.00 -7.57
N GLU A 244 -16.54 8.44 -8.68
CA GLU A 244 -16.38 9.86 -9.01
C GLU A 244 -17.74 10.58 -9.07
N LYS A 245 -18.72 9.96 -9.72
CA LYS A 245 -20.09 10.47 -9.75
C LYS A 245 -20.67 10.65 -8.34
N ALA A 246 -20.45 9.67 -7.45
CA ALA A 246 -20.93 9.73 -6.07
C ALA A 246 -20.18 10.79 -5.24
N LEU A 247 -18.85 10.90 -5.39
CA LEU A 247 -18.04 11.94 -4.73
C LEU A 247 -18.54 13.34 -5.11
N ASN A 248 -18.79 13.58 -6.41
CA ASN A 248 -19.36 14.83 -6.90
C ASN A 248 -20.79 15.07 -6.41
N GLN A 249 -21.63 14.03 -6.36
CA GLN A 249 -23.02 14.15 -5.89
C GLN A 249 -23.11 14.55 -4.42
N TYR A 250 -22.16 14.11 -3.59
CA TYR A 250 -22.14 14.37 -2.15
C TYR A 250 -21.09 15.41 -1.74
N ASP A 251 -20.63 16.22 -2.69
CA ASP A 251 -19.69 17.33 -2.49
C ASP A 251 -18.44 16.92 -1.67
N LYS A 252 -17.88 15.74 -1.98
CA LYS A 252 -16.68 15.25 -1.32
C LYS A 252 -15.43 15.89 -1.93
N GLU A 253 -14.48 16.23 -1.07
CA GLU A 253 -13.19 16.77 -1.49
C GLU A 253 -12.26 15.64 -1.96
N TYR A 254 -11.84 15.70 -3.22
CA TYR A 254 -10.89 14.74 -3.76
C TYR A 254 -10.06 15.29 -4.92
N ILE A 255 -8.89 14.69 -5.10
CA ILE A 255 -8.03 14.82 -6.28
C ILE A 255 -7.70 13.41 -6.77
N ALA A 256 -7.89 13.14 -8.07
CA ALA A 256 -7.59 11.83 -8.66
C ALA A 256 -6.56 11.96 -9.79
N TYR A 257 -5.60 11.03 -9.83
CA TYR A 257 -4.60 10.93 -10.89
C TYR A 257 -4.58 9.53 -11.48
N ILE A 258 -4.61 9.43 -12.82
CA ILE A 258 -4.41 8.19 -13.57
C ILE A 258 -3.02 8.24 -14.22
N TYR A 259 -2.15 7.31 -13.84
CA TYR A 259 -0.76 7.25 -14.32
C TYR A 259 -0.66 6.40 -15.60
N GLN A 260 -0.27 7.04 -16.68
CA GLN A 260 -0.23 6.45 -18.03
C GLN A 260 0.79 5.31 -18.14
N ASN A 261 0.45 4.25 -18.87
CA ASN A 261 1.27 3.05 -19.10
C ASN A 261 1.76 2.35 -17.82
N THR A 262 1.01 2.49 -16.72
CA THR A 262 1.36 1.83 -15.45
C THR A 262 0.39 0.71 -15.12
N ASN A 263 0.92 -0.31 -14.45
CA ASN A 263 0.16 -1.44 -13.92
C ASN A 263 -0.16 -1.24 -12.44
N HIS A 264 -1.12 -2.02 -11.94
CA HIS A 264 -1.36 -2.15 -10.51
C HIS A 264 -0.06 -2.44 -9.75
N GLY A 265 0.20 -1.72 -8.67
CA GLY A 265 1.44 -1.88 -7.91
C GLY A 265 2.65 -1.11 -8.48
N PHE A 266 2.46 -0.10 -9.35
CA PHE A 266 3.57 0.66 -9.94
C PHE A 266 4.48 1.37 -8.93
N HIS A 267 4.01 1.61 -7.70
CA HIS A 267 4.83 2.18 -6.63
C HIS A 267 5.76 1.13 -5.97
N ASN A 268 5.46 -0.16 -6.12
CA ASN A 268 6.21 -1.22 -5.49
C ASN A 268 7.52 -1.53 -6.26
N ASP A 269 8.59 -0.85 -5.84
CA ASP A 269 9.97 -1.00 -6.29
C ASP A 269 10.56 -2.41 -6.17
N SER A 270 9.98 -3.29 -5.34
CA SER A 270 10.44 -4.68 -5.28
C SER A 270 10.00 -5.51 -6.47
N THR A 271 9.04 -5.04 -7.28
CA THR A 271 8.44 -5.83 -8.37
C THR A 271 8.68 -5.17 -9.73
N PRO A 272 8.69 -5.92 -10.85
CA PRO A 272 8.88 -5.31 -12.17
C PRO A 272 7.74 -4.42 -12.66
N ARG A 273 6.60 -4.41 -11.97
CA ARG A 273 5.52 -3.46 -12.24
C ARG A 273 5.93 -2.05 -11.85
N TYR A 274 6.97 -1.89 -11.03
CA TYR A 274 7.55 -0.62 -10.66
C TYR A 274 7.71 0.29 -11.88
N ASP A 275 7.27 1.52 -11.73
CA ASP A 275 7.51 2.59 -12.67
C ASP A 275 8.08 3.77 -11.90
N GLU A 276 9.39 3.99 -12.03
CA GLU A 276 10.10 4.95 -11.19
C GLU A 276 9.55 6.38 -11.34
N ALA A 277 9.21 6.78 -12.56
CA ALA A 277 8.71 8.13 -12.81
C ALA A 277 7.32 8.31 -12.18
N ALA A 278 6.39 7.37 -12.40
CA ALA A 278 5.07 7.42 -11.80
C ALA A 278 5.12 7.28 -10.27
N ALA A 279 5.94 6.38 -9.75
CA ALA A 279 6.10 6.16 -8.31
C ALA A 279 6.62 7.42 -7.60
N LYS A 280 7.68 8.06 -8.13
CA LYS A 280 8.22 9.30 -7.57
C LYS A 280 7.21 10.43 -7.61
N LEU A 281 6.50 10.61 -8.73
CA LEU A 281 5.49 11.65 -8.88
C LEU A 281 4.28 11.43 -7.94
N ALA A 282 3.80 10.20 -7.84
CA ALA A 282 2.69 9.86 -6.94
C ALA A 282 3.07 10.03 -5.47
N TRP A 283 4.30 9.66 -5.11
CA TRP A 283 4.81 9.84 -3.75
C TRP A 283 5.03 11.31 -3.41
N SER A 284 5.57 12.12 -4.32
CA SER A 284 5.74 13.56 -4.06
C SER A 284 4.40 14.26 -3.82
N ARG A 285 3.40 13.98 -4.65
CA ARG A 285 2.01 14.46 -4.48
C ARG A 285 1.42 14.04 -3.14
N THR A 286 1.66 12.79 -2.75
CA THR A 286 1.22 12.25 -1.45
C THR A 286 1.83 13.01 -0.28
N ILE A 287 3.14 13.27 -0.31
CA ILE A 287 3.83 14.02 0.74
C ILE A 287 3.39 15.48 0.78
N GLU A 288 3.21 16.12 -0.38
CA GLU A 288 2.70 17.50 -0.46
C GLU A 288 1.28 17.61 0.11
N PHE A 289 0.40 16.69 -0.29
CA PHE A 289 -0.97 16.61 0.23
C PHE A 289 -1.00 16.41 1.75
N PHE A 290 -0.19 15.50 2.31
CA PHE A 290 -0.12 15.34 3.76
C PHE A 290 0.49 16.55 4.48
N LYS A 291 1.41 17.29 3.86
CA LYS A 291 1.94 18.52 4.46
C LYS A 291 0.90 19.63 4.53
N GLU A 292 -0.03 19.66 3.58
CA GLU A 292 -1.15 20.60 3.55
C GLU A 292 -2.24 20.20 4.55
N GLU A 293 -2.74 18.96 4.46
CA GLU A 293 -3.90 18.50 5.22
C GLU A 293 -3.62 18.21 6.71
N LEU A 294 -2.36 17.91 7.05
CA LEU A 294 -1.98 17.53 8.43
C LEU A 294 -1.32 18.68 9.21
N ALA A 295 -1.21 19.88 8.61
CA ALA A 295 -0.61 21.06 9.23
C ALA A 295 -1.32 21.52 10.52
#